data_AF-A0A2S5D144-F1
#
_entry.id   AF-A0A2S5D144-F1
#
_cell.length_a   1.000
_cell.length_b   1.000
_cell.length_c   1.000
_cell.angle_alpha   90.00
_cell.angle_beta   90.00
_cell.angle_gamma   90.00
#
_symmetry.space_group_name_H-M   'P 1'
#
loop_
_entity.id
_entity.type
_entity.pdbx_description
1 polymer ?
#
loop_
_entity_poly.entity_id
_entity_poly.type
_entity_poly.pdbx_seq_one_letter_code
_entity_poly.pdbx_strand_id
1 'polypeptide(L)'
;MGNFIYTAAQENPSFGIPLLQQQPPTSDMSEIPWATRQEEAPSSSKHAHHGMGAASTSRNEHQLEVASLQQQIEANGITKPYAIIYPTSDEGVFTVAKSSNTGVTGLDVSPYDEATMYFDQYSGDFISKVSYSDYGILAKWFTWGIPLHEGHLFGWPNKLINLLVCVAFLGVIFWGFRTWLLRKKKGLLSAPPQLSQKISIPFIVIIVLLGVMMPLFGLSLILVVLVEFVMKAMNKNKPTNEMN
;
A
#
# COMPACT_ATOMS: atom_id res chain seq x y z
N MET A 1 -11.04 11.11 1.60
CA MET A 1 -9.79 11.90 1.69
C MET A 1 -8.76 11.53 0.63
N GLY A 2 -8.64 10.26 0.23
CA GLY A 2 -7.77 9.84 -0.87
C GLY A 2 -7.98 10.61 -2.17
N ASN A 3 -9.23 10.91 -2.53
CA ASN A 3 -9.57 11.61 -3.78
C ASN A 3 -8.96 13.01 -3.91
N PHE A 4 -8.80 13.77 -2.81
CA PHE A 4 -8.26 15.13 -2.88
C PHE A 4 -6.74 15.15 -3.05
N ILE A 5 -6.03 14.29 -2.29
CA ILE A 5 -4.59 14.11 -2.45
C ILE A 5 -4.28 13.52 -3.83
N TYR A 6 -5.16 12.65 -4.32
CA TYR A 6 -5.10 12.04 -5.64
C TYR A 6 -5.28 13.07 -6.79
N THR A 7 -6.32 13.91 -6.76
CA THR A 7 -6.51 14.97 -7.76
C THR A 7 -5.36 15.98 -7.74
N ALA A 8 -4.88 16.37 -6.56
CA ALA A 8 -3.73 17.28 -6.44
C ALA A 8 -2.42 16.68 -6.98
N ALA A 9 -2.25 15.36 -6.85
CA ALA A 9 -1.11 14.62 -7.41
C ALA A 9 -1.20 14.48 -8.94
N GLN A 10 -2.40 14.38 -9.50
CA GLN A 10 -2.63 14.24 -10.94
C GLN A 10 -2.51 15.59 -11.69
N GLU A 11 -2.94 16.70 -11.07
CA GLU A 11 -2.81 18.05 -11.63
C GLU A 11 -1.35 18.57 -11.61
N ASN A 12 -0.49 18.00 -10.76
CA ASN A 12 0.91 18.39 -10.62
C ASN A 12 1.84 17.17 -10.81
N PRO A 13 2.14 16.78 -12.07
CA PRO A 13 3.01 15.63 -12.35
C PRO A 13 4.43 15.76 -11.79
N SER A 14 4.87 16.96 -11.39
CA SER A 14 6.11 17.19 -10.65
C SER A 14 6.08 16.69 -9.19
N PHE A 15 4.90 16.57 -8.58
CA PHE A 15 4.70 16.11 -7.21
C PHE A 15 4.10 14.71 -7.10
N GLY A 16 3.34 14.27 -8.11
CA GLY A 16 2.52 13.06 -8.06
C GLY A 16 2.92 11.93 -9.00
N ILE A 17 1.98 11.50 -9.83
CA ILE A 17 2.03 10.27 -10.65
C ILE A 17 2.04 10.71 -12.13
N PRO A 18 2.77 10.03 -13.04
CA PRO A 18 2.72 10.33 -14.48
C PRO A 18 1.29 10.30 -15.04
N LEU A 19 1.01 11.14 -16.04
CA LEU A 19 -0.30 11.28 -16.69
C LEU A 19 -0.60 10.07 -17.60
N LEU A 20 -1.06 8.95 -17.04
CA LEU A 20 -1.86 7.97 -17.79
C LEU A 20 -3.22 7.79 -17.10
N GLN A 21 -4.23 7.46 -17.90
CA GLN A 21 -5.62 7.30 -17.46
C GLN A 21 -5.75 5.95 -16.73
N GLN A 22 -6.64 5.83 -15.73
CA GLN A 22 -6.65 4.67 -14.82
C GLN A 22 -7.77 3.67 -15.11
N GLN A 23 -7.41 2.37 -15.11
CA GLN A 23 -8.32 1.24 -14.87
C GLN A 23 -8.23 0.74 -13.42
N PRO A 24 -9.32 0.23 -12.83
CA PRO A 24 -9.29 -0.30 -11.47
C PRO A 24 -8.37 -1.54 -11.40
N PRO A 25 -7.46 -1.61 -10.40
CA PRO A 25 -6.55 -2.74 -10.28
C PRO A 25 -7.31 -4.02 -9.92
N THR A 26 -7.03 -5.10 -10.64
CA THR A 26 -7.37 -6.47 -10.21
C THR A 26 -6.35 -6.93 -9.16
N SER A 27 -6.74 -7.81 -8.26
CA SER A 27 -5.90 -8.33 -7.16
C SER A 27 -4.63 -9.05 -7.60
N ASP A 28 -4.47 -9.29 -8.91
CA ASP A 28 -3.54 -10.28 -9.46
C ASP A 28 -2.19 -9.65 -9.87
N MET A 29 -2.01 -8.34 -9.69
CA MET A 29 -0.82 -7.60 -10.15
C MET A 29 0.04 -7.03 -9.00
N SER A 30 0.32 -7.84 -7.97
CA SER A 30 1.19 -7.42 -6.86
C SER A 30 2.65 -7.19 -7.28
N GLU A 31 3.04 -7.71 -8.45
CA GLU A 31 4.40 -7.67 -8.99
C GLU A 31 4.75 -6.31 -9.63
N ILE A 32 3.75 -5.47 -9.90
CA ILE A 32 3.93 -4.12 -10.45
C ILE A 32 4.20 -3.13 -9.31
N PRO A 33 5.21 -2.23 -9.42
CA PRO A 33 5.47 -1.16 -8.47
C PRO A 33 4.22 -0.38 -8.09
N TRP A 34 4.11 0.01 -6.82
CA TRP A 34 2.97 0.82 -6.34
C TRP A 34 2.74 2.07 -7.19
N ALA A 35 3.81 2.71 -7.68
CA ALA A 35 3.75 3.97 -8.42
C ALA A 35 3.14 3.84 -9.82
N THR A 36 3.18 2.66 -10.43
CA THR A 36 2.71 2.41 -11.80
C THR A 36 1.51 1.46 -11.85
N ARG A 37 1.17 0.81 -10.72
CA ARG A 37 0.11 -0.21 -10.64
C ARG A 37 -1.29 0.28 -11.03
N GLN A 38 -1.56 1.57 -10.88
CA GLN A 38 -2.87 2.15 -11.23
C GLN A 38 -2.89 2.80 -12.62
N GLU A 39 -1.76 2.83 -13.32
CA GLU A 39 -1.64 3.41 -14.65
C GLU A 39 -2.15 2.40 -15.71
N GLU A 40 -2.91 2.87 -16.71
CA GLU A 40 -3.21 2.04 -17.87
C GLU A 40 -1.94 1.75 -18.67
N ALA A 41 -1.73 0.48 -18.97
CA ALA A 41 -0.69 0.08 -19.90
C ALA A 41 -1.02 0.60 -21.32
N PRO A 42 -0.01 0.96 -22.12
CA PRO A 42 -0.24 1.34 -23.53
C PRO A 42 -0.90 0.17 -24.29
N SER A 43 -1.63 0.49 -25.36
CA SER A 43 -2.27 -0.53 -26.19
C SER A 43 -1.31 -1.12 -27.22
N SER A 44 -1.42 -2.43 -27.46
CA SER A 44 -0.75 -3.09 -28.59
C SER A 44 -1.44 -2.73 -29.90
N SER A 45 -0.69 -2.40 -30.95
CA SER A 45 -1.31 -2.01 -32.22
C SER A 45 -1.84 -3.22 -32.98
N LYS A 46 -3.16 -3.28 -33.21
CA LYS A 46 -3.79 -4.31 -34.05
C LYS A 46 -3.63 -3.95 -35.53
N HIS A 47 -2.88 -4.75 -36.28
CA HIS A 47 -3.21 -4.96 -37.69
C HIS A 47 -4.50 -5.81 -37.74
N ALA A 48 -5.65 -5.14 -37.91
CA ALA A 48 -6.96 -5.74 -37.76
C ALA A 48 -7.38 -6.65 -38.94
N HIS A 49 -7.74 -7.90 -38.62
CA HIS A 49 -8.86 -8.60 -39.25
C HIS A 49 -9.87 -8.94 -38.15
N HIS A 50 -11.06 -8.33 -38.20
CA HIS A 50 -12.09 -8.48 -37.17
C HIS A 50 -12.87 -9.79 -37.33
N GLY A 51 -12.96 -10.58 -36.26
CA GLY A 51 -13.94 -11.64 -36.08
C GLY A 51 -14.51 -11.58 -34.67
N MET A 52 -15.84 -11.48 -34.54
CA MET A 52 -16.56 -11.55 -33.26
C MET A 52 -16.52 -12.98 -32.71
N GLY A 53 -16.08 -13.17 -31.46
CA GLY A 53 -16.22 -14.46 -30.78
C GLY A 53 -15.70 -14.48 -29.34
N ALA A 54 -16.65 -14.68 -28.41
CA ALA A 54 -16.56 -15.29 -27.08
C ALA A 54 -15.23 -15.27 -26.29
N ALA A 55 -15.35 -14.77 -25.05
CA ALA A 55 -14.40 -14.96 -23.97
C ALA A 55 -13.95 -16.43 -23.84
N SER A 56 -12.72 -16.67 -24.25
CA SER A 56 -11.99 -17.90 -23.96
C SER A 56 -10.59 -17.50 -23.49
N THR A 57 -10.05 -18.24 -22.53
CA THR A 57 -8.65 -18.21 -22.12
C THR A 57 -7.76 -18.78 -23.24
N SER A 58 -7.95 -18.27 -24.45
CA SER A 58 -7.24 -18.69 -25.64
C SER A 58 -5.96 -17.87 -25.68
N ARG A 59 -4.83 -18.56 -25.49
CA ARG A 59 -3.55 -18.12 -26.01
C ARG A 59 -3.79 -17.61 -27.44
N ASN A 60 -3.69 -16.31 -27.65
CA ASN A 60 -3.90 -15.72 -28.97
C ASN A 60 -2.91 -16.41 -29.92
N GLU A 61 -3.39 -17.02 -31.02
CA GLU A 61 -2.53 -17.78 -31.95
C GLU A 61 -1.37 -16.96 -32.52
N HIS A 62 -1.48 -15.64 -32.47
CA HIS A 62 -0.48 -14.67 -32.93
C HIS A 62 0.31 -14.01 -31.80
N GLN A 63 0.12 -14.42 -30.55
CA GLN A 63 0.83 -13.85 -29.43
C GLN A 63 2.29 -14.32 -29.42
N LEU A 64 3.21 -13.39 -29.23
CA LEU A 64 4.64 -13.67 -29.16
C LEU A 64 4.93 -14.67 -28.02
N GLU A 65 5.80 -15.65 -28.30
CA GLU A 65 6.26 -16.57 -27.27
C GLU A 65 7.12 -15.84 -26.24
N VAL A 66 6.94 -16.19 -24.96
CA VAL A 66 7.65 -15.54 -23.86
C VAL A 66 9.17 -15.74 -23.92
N ALA A 67 9.64 -16.82 -24.53
CA ALA A 67 11.07 -17.02 -24.78
C ALA A 67 11.64 -15.95 -25.73
N SER A 68 10.91 -15.60 -26.79
CA SER A 68 11.30 -14.52 -27.71
C SER A 68 11.23 -13.16 -27.04
N LEU A 69 10.22 -12.93 -26.19
CA LEU A 69 10.12 -11.73 -25.36
C LEU A 69 11.32 -11.62 -24.40
N GLN A 70 11.71 -12.71 -23.73
CA GLN A 70 12.86 -12.75 -22.83
C GLN A 70 14.16 -12.35 -23.55
N GLN A 71 14.36 -12.81 -24.78
CA GLN A 71 15.50 -12.41 -25.61
C GLN A 71 15.48 -10.91 -25.91
N GLN A 72 14.31 -10.33 -26.20
CA GLN A 72 14.17 -8.88 -26.41
C GLN A 72 14.40 -8.08 -25.13
N ILE A 73 13.90 -8.56 -23.99
CA ILE A 73 14.14 -7.95 -22.66
C ILE A 73 15.64 -7.92 -22.36
N GLU A 74 16.34 -9.03 -22.58
CA GLU A 74 17.80 -9.12 -22.37
C GLU A 74 18.58 -8.23 -23.35
N ALA A 75 18.15 -8.16 -24.61
CA ALA A 75 18.74 -7.26 -25.62
C ALA A 75 18.57 -5.77 -25.25
N ASN A 76 17.50 -5.41 -24.54
CA ASN A 76 17.28 -4.07 -23.99
C ASN A 76 18.03 -3.81 -22.67
N GLY A 77 18.91 -4.74 -22.25
CA GLY A 77 19.75 -4.59 -21.05
C GLY A 77 19.00 -4.77 -19.74
N ILE A 78 17.81 -5.37 -19.76
CA ILE A 78 16.97 -5.55 -18.58
C ILE A 78 17.39 -6.85 -17.88
N THR A 79 18.05 -6.69 -16.74
CA THR A 79 18.54 -7.82 -15.94
C THR A 79 17.49 -8.33 -14.97
N LYS A 80 17.51 -9.65 -14.73
CA LYS A 80 16.76 -10.30 -13.64
C LYS A 80 17.22 -9.77 -12.27
N PRO A 81 16.36 -9.75 -11.24
CA PRO A 81 14.97 -10.24 -11.24
C PRO A 81 13.98 -9.23 -11.85
N TYR A 82 13.00 -9.75 -12.59
CA TYR A 82 11.83 -9.04 -13.10
C TYR A 82 10.67 -10.03 -13.21
N ALA A 83 9.44 -9.54 -13.10
CA ALA A 83 8.23 -10.31 -13.34
C ALA A 83 7.64 -9.96 -14.71
N ILE A 84 7.04 -10.94 -15.39
CA ILE A 84 6.35 -10.75 -16.66
C ILE A 84 4.87 -11.01 -16.42
N ILE A 85 4.07 -9.96 -16.59
CA ILE A 85 2.61 -10.03 -16.53
C ILE A 85 2.10 -10.19 -17.97
N TYR A 86 1.29 -11.22 -18.18
CA TYR A 86 0.68 -11.49 -19.48
C TYR A 86 -0.50 -10.56 -19.74
N PRO A 87 -0.71 -10.11 -20.99
CA PRO A 87 -1.90 -9.35 -21.33
C PRO A 87 -3.14 -10.25 -21.29
N THR A 88 -4.22 -9.72 -20.71
CA THR A 88 -5.49 -10.42 -20.56
C THR A 88 -6.47 -10.12 -21.71
N SER A 89 -6.12 -9.21 -22.61
CA SER A 89 -6.95 -8.77 -23.74
C SER A 89 -6.14 -8.63 -25.04
N ASP A 90 -6.82 -8.65 -26.18
CA ASP A 90 -6.22 -8.49 -27.52
C ASP A 90 -5.59 -7.11 -27.78
N GLU A 91 -5.80 -6.16 -26.89
CA GLU A 91 -5.17 -4.83 -26.96
C GLU A 91 -4.15 -4.62 -25.84
N GLY A 92 -4.00 -5.62 -24.96
CA GLY A 92 -3.05 -5.58 -23.86
C GLY A 92 -1.60 -5.75 -24.32
N VAL A 93 -0.69 -5.37 -23.44
CA VAL A 93 0.76 -5.48 -23.66
C VAL A 93 1.39 -6.42 -22.65
N PHE A 94 2.56 -6.95 -22.98
CA PHE A 94 3.39 -7.59 -21.98
C PHE A 94 3.96 -6.53 -21.05
N THR A 95 3.70 -6.68 -19.76
CA THR A 95 4.23 -5.78 -18.74
C THR A 95 5.36 -6.47 -18.02
N VAL A 96 6.55 -5.88 -18.09
CA VAL A 96 7.75 -6.35 -17.39
C VAL A 96 8.02 -5.42 -16.22
N ALA A 97 7.90 -5.94 -15.01
CA ALA A 97 7.98 -5.16 -13.79
C ALA A 97 9.20 -5.56 -12.94
N LYS A 98 9.99 -4.57 -12.56
CA LYS A 98 11.01 -4.67 -11.50
C LYS A 98 10.48 -3.87 -10.33
N SER A 99 10.08 -4.53 -9.26
CA SER A 99 9.49 -3.90 -8.09
C SER A 99 10.33 -4.13 -6.84
N SER A 100 10.35 -3.11 -5.98
CA SER A 100 11.06 -3.13 -4.70
C SER A 100 10.26 -3.74 -3.54
N ASN A 101 8.97 -4.04 -3.77
CA ASN A 101 8.02 -4.49 -2.76
C ASN A 101 7.19 -5.70 -3.23
N THR A 102 7.83 -6.65 -3.91
CA THR A 102 7.14 -7.84 -4.41
C THR A 102 6.76 -8.80 -3.28
N GLY A 103 7.59 -8.88 -2.24
CA GLY A 103 7.38 -9.56 -0.95
C GLY A 103 7.15 -11.07 -1.02
N VAL A 104 6.14 -11.51 -1.76
CA VAL A 104 5.72 -12.90 -1.93
C VAL A 104 6.60 -13.66 -2.93
N THR A 105 7.10 -12.97 -3.96
CA THR A 105 7.85 -13.64 -5.04
C THR A 105 9.36 -13.65 -4.78
N GLY A 106 9.87 -12.76 -3.93
CA GLY A 106 11.31 -12.65 -3.62
C GLY A 106 12.13 -12.06 -4.78
N LEU A 107 11.46 -11.40 -5.74
CA LEU A 107 12.08 -10.70 -6.88
C LEU A 107 12.42 -9.24 -6.54
N ASP A 108 12.59 -8.92 -5.26
CA ASP A 108 12.78 -7.54 -4.81
C ASP A 108 14.09 -6.96 -5.34
N VAL A 109 13.98 -5.80 -5.99
CA VAL A 109 15.13 -5.01 -6.44
C VAL A 109 15.35 -3.80 -5.53
N SER A 110 16.51 -3.16 -5.67
CA SER A 110 16.76 -1.87 -5.04
C SER A 110 15.66 -0.87 -5.45
N PRO A 111 15.17 -0.01 -4.53
CA PRO A 111 14.22 1.06 -4.87
C PRO A 111 14.67 1.95 -6.04
N TYR A 112 15.99 2.10 -6.25
CA TYR A 112 16.54 2.86 -7.39
C TYR A 112 16.39 2.15 -8.74
N ASP A 113 16.32 0.82 -8.74
CA ASP A 113 16.24 -0.02 -9.94
C ASP A 113 14.79 -0.38 -10.29
N GLU A 114 13.83 0.21 -9.57
CA GLU A 114 12.40 0.02 -9.79
C GLU A 114 12.00 0.60 -11.15
N ALA A 115 11.36 -0.24 -11.96
CA ALA A 115 10.94 0.12 -13.31
C ALA A 115 9.77 -0.75 -13.78
N THR A 116 8.89 -0.17 -14.58
CA THR A 116 7.83 -0.87 -15.31
C THR A 116 8.03 -0.62 -16.79
N MET A 117 8.08 -1.67 -17.58
CA MET A 117 8.36 -1.64 -19.01
C MET A 117 7.23 -2.35 -19.75
N TYR A 118 6.88 -1.84 -20.92
CA TYR A 118 5.77 -2.33 -21.71
C TYR A 118 6.27 -2.77 -23.10
N PHE A 119 5.86 -3.96 -23.52
CA PHE A 119 6.23 -4.56 -24.80
C PHE A 119 4.97 -4.97 -25.57
N ASP A 120 5.00 -4.77 -26.89
CA ASP A 120 3.89 -5.18 -27.75
C ASP A 120 3.71 -6.69 -27.73
N GLN A 121 2.47 -7.17 -27.63
CA GLN A 121 2.20 -8.60 -27.48
C GLN A 121 2.31 -9.40 -28.78
N TYR A 122 2.35 -8.74 -29.94
CA TYR A 122 2.42 -9.35 -31.26
C TYR A 122 3.83 -9.21 -31.86
N SER A 123 4.40 -8.00 -31.86
CA SER A 123 5.76 -7.77 -32.40
C SER A 123 6.86 -7.98 -31.36
N GLY A 124 6.55 -7.81 -30.07
CA GLY A 124 7.54 -7.74 -29.00
C GLY A 124 8.23 -6.39 -28.87
N ASP A 125 7.90 -5.42 -29.73
CA ASP A 125 8.57 -4.13 -29.74
C ASP A 125 8.45 -3.43 -28.39
N PHE A 126 9.54 -2.78 -27.97
CA PHE A 126 9.56 -2.00 -26.75
C PHE A 126 8.73 -0.71 -26.94
N ILE A 127 7.69 -0.55 -26.12
CA ILE A 127 6.74 0.56 -26.24
C ILE A 127 7.17 1.72 -25.33
N SER A 128 7.33 1.43 -24.03
CA SER A 128 7.58 2.46 -23.03
C SER A 128 8.20 1.89 -21.76
N LYS A 129 8.89 2.75 -21.01
CA LYS A 129 9.45 2.46 -19.69
C LYS A 129 9.18 3.62 -18.77
N VAL A 130 8.68 3.30 -17.58
CA VAL A 130 8.60 4.21 -16.45
C VAL A 130 9.59 3.72 -15.40
N SER A 131 10.54 4.56 -15.03
CA SER A 131 11.59 4.24 -14.07
C SER A 131 11.51 5.11 -12.83
N TYR A 132 12.27 4.75 -11.79
CA TYR A 132 12.35 5.52 -10.55
C TYR A 132 12.63 7.02 -10.75
N SER A 133 13.36 7.43 -11.80
CA SER A 133 13.60 8.85 -12.10
C SER A 133 12.31 9.60 -12.40
N ASP A 134 11.37 8.93 -13.06
CA ASP A 134 10.12 9.47 -13.59
C ASP A 134 9.02 9.51 -12.51
N TYR A 135 9.30 8.95 -11.33
CA TYR A 135 8.41 9.00 -10.17
C TYR A 135 8.43 10.38 -9.52
N GLY A 136 7.25 10.90 -9.15
CA GLY A 136 7.13 12.10 -8.33
C GLY A 136 7.64 11.88 -6.89
N ILE A 137 7.77 12.97 -6.14
CA ILE A 137 8.35 12.96 -4.78
C ILE A 137 7.60 12.01 -3.83
N LEU A 138 6.26 12.00 -3.89
CA LEU A 138 5.46 11.09 -3.06
C LEU A 138 5.68 9.63 -3.44
N ALA A 139 5.72 9.34 -4.75
CA ALA A 139 5.97 8.00 -5.24
C ALA A 139 7.34 7.47 -4.81
N LYS A 140 8.37 8.31 -4.91
CA LYS A 140 9.71 8.00 -4.39
C LYS A 140 9.69 7.71 -2.89
N TRP A 141 8.94 8.48 -2.10
CA TRP A 141 8.79 8.22 -0.66
C TRP A 141 8.18 6.85 -0.37
N PHE A 142 7.15 6.44 -1.10
CA PHE A 142 6.51 5.13 -0.92
C PHE A 142 7.39 3.97 -1.40
N THR A 143 8.08 4.13 -2.52
CA THR A 143 9.10 3.20 -3.03
C THR A 143 10.19 2.90 -1.98
N TRP A 144 10.50 3.84 -1.09
CA TRP A 144 11.41 3.59 0.05
C TRP A 144 10.70 3.12 1.32
N GLY A 145 9.56 3.73 1.64
CA GLY A 145 8.85 3.52 2.90
C GLY A 145 8.25 2.12 3.01
N ILE A 146 7.66 1.60 1.93
CA ILE A 146 7.01 0.29 1.94
C ILE A 146 8.05 -0.83 2.15
N PRO A 147 9.14 -0.92 1.36
CA PRO A 147 10.15 -1.96 1.58
C PRO A 147 10.86 -1.85 2.93
N LEU A 148 11.03 -0.63 3.46
CA LEU A 148 11.57 -0.41 4.81
C LEU A 148 10.62 -1.00 5.85
N HIS A 149 9.34 -0.67 5.78
CA HIS A 149 8.32 -1.16 6.72
C HIS A 149 8.10 -2.68 6.63
N GLU A 150 8.12 -3.25 5.43
CA GLU A 150 7.93 -4.70 5.23
C GLU A 150 9.16 -5.52 5.63
N GLY A 151 10.35 -4.92 5.69
CA GLY A 151 11.58 -5.64 6.03
C GLY A 151 12.36 -6.14 4.82
N HIS A 152 12.04 -5.68 3.61
CA HIS A 152 12.71 -6.08 2.36
C HIS A 152 13.96 -5.24 2.07
N LEU A 153 13.96 -3.98 2.50
CA LEU A 153 15.12 -3.11 2.34
C LEU A 153 16.30 -3.61 3.18
N PHE A 154 17.53 -3.63 2.65
CA PHE A 154 18.76 -4.08 3.36
C PHE A 154 18.81 -5.55 3.84
N GLY A 155 17.78 -6.37 3.61
CA GLY A 155 17.76 -7.78 4.01
C GLY A 155 17.58 -7.99 5.53
N TRP A 156 18.43 -8.82 6.16
CA TRP A 156 18.28 -9.21 7.57
C TRP A 156 18.33 -8.06 8.60
N PRO A 157 19.14 -6.98 8.44
CA PRO A 157 19.20 -5.91 9.43
C PRO A 157 17.88 -5.15 9.57
N ASN A 158 17.16 -4.94 8.46
CA ASN A 158 15.87 -4.26 8.50
C ASN A 158 14.80 -5.11 9.19
N LYS A 159 14.83 -6.43 9.00
CA LYS A 159 13.99 -7.36 9.76
C LYS A 159 14.25 -7.27 11.26
N LEU A 160 15.51 -7.12 11.66
CA LEU A 160 15.86 -6.94 13.07
C LEU A 160 15.37 -5.59 13.62
N ILE A 161 15.51 -4.51 12.85
CA ILE A 161 14.98 -3.19 13.24
C ILE A 161 13.46 -3.27 13.42
N ASN A 162 12.74 -3.85 12.47
CA ASN A 162 11.29 -4.01 12.53
C ASN A 162 10.88 -4.89 13.72
N LEU A 163 11.63 -5.96 14.01
CA LEU A 163 11.42 -6.79 15.20
C LEU A 163 11.58 -5.99 16.50
N LEU A 164 12.65 -5.19 16.61
CA LEU A 164 12.90 -4.36 17.80
C LEU A 164 11.79 -3.32 18.00
N VAL A 165 11.35 -2.67 16.92
CA VAL A 165 10.23 -1.73 16.97
C VAL A 165 8.93 -2.42 17.40
N CYS A 166 8.63 -3.60 16.86
CA CYS A 166 7.48 -4.40 17.29
C CYS A 166 7.55 -4.76 18.77
N VAL A 167 8.70 -5.24 19.26
CA VAL A 167 8.89 -5.58 20.69
C VAL A 167 8.74 -4.35 21.58
N ALA A 168 9.26 -3.18 21.15
CA ALA A 168 9.09 -1.93 21.87
C ALA A 168 7.61 -1.54 21.99
N PHE A 169 6.83 -1.63 20.89
CA PHE A 169 5.39 -1.37 20.91
C PHE A 169 4.64 -2.34 21.83
N LEU A 170 4.96 -3.64 21.79
CA LEU A 170 4.40 -4.62 22.72
C LEU A 170 4.73 -4.25 24.17
N GLY A 171 5.94 -3.79 24.44
CA GLY A 171 6.36 -3.29 25.75
C GLY A 171 5.51 -2.10 26.21
N VAL A 172 5.26 -1.12 25.34
CA VAL A 172 4.40 0.04 25.62
C VAL A 172 2.97 -0.38 25.92
N ILE A 173 2.40 -1.29 25.12
CA ILE A 173 1.05 -1.83 25.35
C ILE A 173 0.97 -2.56 26.69
N PHE A 174 1.95 -3.43 26.97
CA PHE A 174 2.03 -4.16 28.23
C PHE A 174 2.13 -3.23 29.43
N TRP A 175 2.95 -2.17 29.33
CA TRP A 175 3.09 -1.19 30.41
C TRP A 175 1.83 -0.33 30.57
N GLY A 176 1.18 0.05 29.48
CA GLY A 176 -0.11 0.73 29.50
C GLY A 176 -1.18 -0.12 30.18
N PHE A 177 -1.27 -1.40 29.83
CA PHE A 177 -2.21 -2.33 30.46
C PHE A 177 -1.88 -2.60 31.93
N ARG A 178 -0.60 -2.78 32.27
CA ARG A 178 -0.12 -2.96 33.64
C ARG A 178 -0.44 -1.74 34.51
N THR A 179 -0.18 -0.54 34.01
CA THR A 179 -0.49 0.71 34.75
C THR A 179 -2.00 0.91 34.89
N TRP A 180 -2.80 0.51 33.90
CA TRP A 180 -4.27 0.47 34.00
C TRP A 180 -4.74 -0.48 35.10
N LEU A 181 -4.23 -1.72 35.14
CA LEU A 181 -4.56 -2.71 36.17
C LEU A 181 -4.17 -2.24 37.59
N LEU A 182 -2.98 -1.64 37.74
CA LEU A 182 -2.50 -1.15 39.04
C LEU A 182 -3.32 0.04 39.58
N ARG A 183 -3.98 0.81 38.70
CA ARG A 183 -4.81 1.97 39.08
C ARG A 183 -6.29 1.62 39.26
N LYS A 184 -6.70 0.40 38.95
CA LYS A 184 -8.07 -0.10 39.09
C LYS A 184 -8.40 -0.34 40.57
N LYS A 185 -9.55 0.14 41.05
CA LYS A 185 -10.06 -0.23 42.38
C LYS A 185 -10.40 -1.74 42.40
N LYS A 186 -9.94 -2.47 43.43
CA LYS A 186 -10.24 -3.90 43.61
C LYS A 186 -11.76 -4.12 43.57
N GLY A 187 -12.22 -5.07 42.74
CA GLY A 187 -13.61 -5.55 42.71
C GLY A 187 -14.55 -4.97 41.63
N LEU A 188 -14.13 -3.97 40.84
CA LEU A 188 -14.96 -3.39 39.76
C LEU A 188 -14.18 -3.29 38.45
N LEU A 189 -14.81 -3.55 37.30
CA LEU A 189 -14.34 -3.14 35.96
C LEU A 189 -14.51 -1.62 35.78
N SER A 190 -13.95 -0.83 36.69
CA SER A 190 -14.02 0.63 36.62
C SER A 190 -12.79 1.21 35.95
N ALA A 191 -12.99 2.22 35.11
CA ALA A 191 -11.91 3.03 34.58
C ALA A 191 -11.07 3.63 35.73
N PRO A 192 -9.74 3.75 35.57
CA PRO A 192 -8.86 4.39 36.54
C PRO A 192 -9.37 5.80 36.91
N PRO A 193 -9.16 6.26 38.16
CA PRO A 193 -9.52 7.62 38.55
C PRO A 193 -8.83 8.62 37.61
N GLN A 194 -9.58 9.61 37.13
CA GLN A 194 -9.10 10.60 36.18
C GLN A 194 -7.87 11.30 36.78
N LEU A 195 -6.73 11.16 36.13
CA LEU A 195 -5.59 12.02 36.43
C LEU A 195 -5.98 13.44 36.03
N SER A 196 -5.86 14.38 36.96
CA SER A 196 -5.98 15.84 36.78
C SER A 196 -4.93 16.43 35.81
N GLN A 197 -4.21 15.59 35.07
CA GLN A 197 -3.15 16.04 34.19
C GLN A 197 -3.78 16.53 32.88
N LYS A 198 -3.67 17.84 32.64
CA LYS A 198 -4.13 18.47 31.40
C LYS A 198 -3.47 17.77 30.22
N ILE A 199 -4.28 17.21 29.32
CA ILE A 199 -3.80 16.65 28.06
C ILE A 199 -3.09 17.78 27.32
N SER A 200 -1.84 17.54 26.90
CA SER A 200 -1.07 18.52 26.16
C SER A 200 -1.75 18.80 24.81
N ILE A 201 -2.08 20.05 24.53
CA ILE A 201 -2.59 20.52 23.22
C ILE A 201 -1.81 19.92 22.03
N PRO A 202 -0.45 19.87 22.02
CA PRO A 202 0.26 19.27 20.89
C PRO A 202 -0.06 17.80 20.66
N PHE A 203 -0.36 17.04 21.71
CA PHE A 203 -0.72 15.63 21.59
C PHE A 203 -2.07 15.44 20.88
N ILE A 204 -3.06 16.30 21.19
CA ILE A 204 -4.37 16.29 20.52
C ILE A 204 -4.21 16.65 19.05
N VAL A 205 -3.41 17.68 18.73
CA VAL A 205 -3.17 18.08 17.34
C VAL A 205 -2.55 16.93 16.54
N ILE A 206 -1.57 16.23 17.11
CA ILE A 206 -0.94 15.05 16.48
C ILE A 206 -1.96 13.93 16.24
N ILE A 207 -2.82 13.63 17.22
CA ILE A 207 -3.84 12.58 17.08
C ILE A 207 -4.83 12.93 15.97
N VAL A 208 -5.30 14.18 15.92
CA VAL A 208 -6.25 14.63 14.89
C VAL A 208 -5.59 14.55 13.51
N LEU A 209 -4.34 15.02 13.39
CA LEU A 209 -3.59 14.94 12.13
C LEU A 209 -3.42 13.48 11.66
N LEU A 210 -3.02 12.58 12.57
CA LEU A 210 -2.90 11.14 12.26
C LEU A 210 -4.25 10.52 11.91
N GLY A 211 -5.33 10.86 12.61
CA GLY A 211 -6.67 10.35 12.32
C GLY A 211 -7.20 10.80 10.96
N VAL A 212 -6.81 12.00 10.52
CA VAL A 212 -7.11 12.53 9.17
C VAL A 212 -6.27 11.82 8.10
N MET A 213 -4.97 11.62 8.33
CA MET A 213 -4.09 10.94 7.37
C MET A 213 -4.35 9.43 7.29
N MET A 214 -4.77 8.81 8.40
CA MET A 214 -5.08 7.38 8.51
C MET A 214 -6.53 7.19 9.00
N PRO A 215 -7.52 7.16 8.08
CA PRO A 215 -8.94 7.16 8.44
C PRO A 215 -9.37 6.01 9.34
N LEU A 216 -8.75 4.83 9.16
CA LEU A 216 -9.05 3.65 9.96
C LEU A 216 -8.58 3.80 11.43
N PHE A 217 -7.45 4.48 11.64
CA PHE A 217 -6.98 4.85 12.98
C PHE A 217 -7.90 5.91 13.61
N GLY A 218 -8.33 6.92 12.85
CA GLY A 218 -9.31 7.90 13.32
C GLY A 218 -10.63 7.26 13.74
N LEU A 219 -11.12 6.30 12.94
CA LEU A 219 -12.37 5.58 13.22
C LEU A 219 -12.28 4.74 14.50
N SER A 220 -11.16 4.06 14.74
CA SER A 220 -10.98 3.27 15.96
C SER A 220 -11.00 4.13 17.22
N LEU A 221 -10.41 5.34 17.18
CA LEU A 221 -10.49 6.30 18.29
C LEU A 221 -11.92 6.79 18.53
N ILE A 222 -12.68 7.08 17.47
CA ILE A 222 -14.09 7.48 17.59
C ILE A 222 -14.90 6.38 18.27
N LEU A 223 -14.68 5.11 17.89
CA LEU A 223 -15.35 3.97 18.52
C LEU A 223 -15.03 3.86 20.01
N VAL A 224 -13.77 4.04 20.41
CA VAL A 224 -13.37 4.02 21.82
C VAL A 224 -14.07 5.14 22.61
N VAL A 225 -14.10 6.36 22.07
CA VAL A 225 -14.80 7.50 22.71
C VAL A 225 -16.30 7.23 22.86
N LEU A 226 -16.92 6.63 21.85
CA LEU A 226 -18.34 6.27 21.90
C LEU A 226 -18.61 5.24 22.99
N VAL A 227 -17.77 4.21 23.09
CA VAL A 227 -17.86 3.19 24.16
C VAL A 227 -17.68 3.80 25.54
N GLU A 228 -16.73 4.72 25.73
CA GLU A 228 -16.56 5.45 26.99
C GLU A 228 -17.79 6.30 27.34
N PHE A 229 -18.36 6.99 26.35
CA PHE A 229 -19.56 7.81 26.53
C PHE A 229 -20.76 6.96 26.99
N VAL A 230 -20.98 5.82 26.33
CA VAL A 230 -22.05 4.87 26.69
C VAL A 230 -21.84 4.33 28.12
N MET A 231 -20.63 3.89 28.47
CA MET A 231 -20.33 3.41 29.83
C MET A 231 -20.56 4.48 30.89
N LYS A 232 -20.18 5.74 30.62
CA LYS A 232 -20.39 6.86 31.55
C LYS A 232 -21.87 7.19 31.72
N ALA A 233 -22.64 7.14 30.64
CA ALA A 233 -24.09 7.32 30.67
C ALA A 233 -24.78 6.22 31.50
N MET A 234 -24.40 4.96 31.32
CA MET A 234 -24.91 3.82 32.09
C MET A 234 -24.57 3.92 33.58
N ASN A 235 -23.35 4.35 33.92
CA ASN A 235 -22.91 4.46 35.32
C ASN A 235 -23.55 5.66 36.06
N LYS A 236 -23.94 6.72 35.34
CA LYS A 236 -24.69 7.86 35.90
C LYS A 236 -26.13 7.49 36.28
N ASN A 237 -26.69 6.46 35.65
CA ASN A 237 -28.06 5.99 35.88
C ASN A 237 -28.18 4.93 36.98
N LYS A 238 -27.11 4.60 37.71
CA LYS A 238 -27.18 3.68 38.85
C LYS A 238 -27.68 4.47 40.07
N PRO A 239 -28.91 4.25 40.57
CA PRO A 239 -29.37 4.91 41.78
C PRO A 239 -28.43 4.51 42.92
N THR A 240 -27.86 5.50 43.60
CA THR A 240 -27.16 5.32 44.87
C THR A 240 -28.15 4.74 45.86
N ASN A 241 -28.18 3.42 45.96
CA ASN A 241 -28.89 2.75 47.04
C ASN A 241 -28.02 2.93 48.29
N GLU A 242 -28.15 4.09 48.93
CA GLU A 242 -27.79 4.23 50.33
C GLU A 242 -28.73 3.35 51.13
N MET A 243 -28.19 2.45 51.96
CA MET A 243 -28.79 2.06 53.24
C MET A 243 -27.75 1.26 54.05
N ASN A 244 -27.31 1.91 55.14
CA ASN A 244 -26.75 1.41 56.41
C ASN A 244 -25.60 0.40 56.40
#